data_AF-A0A1V5KTH3-F1
#
_entry.id   AF-A0A1V5KTH3-F1
#
_cell.length_a   1.000
_cell.length_b   1.000
_cell.length_c   1.000
_cell.angle_alpha   90.00
_cell.angle_beta   90.00
_cell.angle_gamma   90.00
#
_symmetry.space_group_name_H-M   'P 1'
#
loop_
_entity.id
_entity.type
_entity.pdbx_description
1 polymer ?
#
loop_
_entity_poly.entity_id
_entity_poly.type
_entity_poly.pdbx_seq_one_letter_code
_entity_poly.pdbx_strand_id
1 'polypeptide(L)' 'MKEMGYTTEQIARQLGLVASTVATLYSRARTKGYEVVIIIPGQNLGIFGSPEEEEDKA' A
#
# COMPACT_ATOMS: atom_id res chain seq x y z
N MET A 1 6.28 7.16 -11.26
CA MET A 1 5.37 6.41 -10.36
C MET A 1 4.72 7.44 -9.43
N LYS A 2 3.45 7.77 -9.69
CA LYS A 2 2.70 8.77 -8.92
C LYS A 2 2.53 8.21 -7.50
N GLU A 3 2.92 8.98 -6.49
CA GLU A 3 2.88 8.60 -5.08
C GLU A 3 1.53 7.98 -4.73
N MET A 4 1.49 6.65 -4.60
CA MET A 4 0.30 5.94 -4.15
C MET A 4 0.38 5.84 -2.63
N GLY A 5 -0.46 6.61 -1.95
CA GLY A 5 -0.55 6.68 -0.49
C GLY A 5 -1.11 8.01 -0.02
N TYR A 6 -1.60 8.06 1.22
CA TYR A 6 -1.93 9.32 1.88
C TYR A 6 -0.68 9.90 2.55
N THR A 7 -0.47 11.21 2.44
CA THR A 7 0.55 11.91 3.23
C THR A 7 0.16 11.94 4.71
N THR A 8 1.15 12.17 5.59
CA THR A 8 0.92 12.33 7.03
C THR A 8 -0.14 13.40 7.33
N GLU A 9 -0.14 14.50 6.60
CA GLU A 9 -1.09 15.61 6.76
C GLU A 9 -2.50 15.21 6.34
N GLN A 10 -2.64 14.40 5.28
CA GLN A 10 -3.93 13.89 4.84
C GLN A 10 -4.50 12.92 5.89
N ILE A 11 -3.67 12.02 6.42
CA ILE A 11 -4.05 11.08 7.49
C ILE A 11 -4.46 11.86 8.75
N ALA A 12 -3.66 12.86 9.14
CA ALA A 12 -3.92 13.71 10.29
C ALA A 12 -5.29 14.40 10.18
N ARG A 13 -5.59 14.99 9.02
CA ARG A 13 -6.89 15.62 8.75
C ARG A 13 -8.04 14.62 8.79
N GLN A 14 -7.87 13.44 8.19
CA GLN A 14 -8.91 12.41 8.14
C GLN A 14 -9.23 11.83 9.52
N LEU A 15 -8.23 11.69 10.39
CA LEU A 15 -8.39 11.12 11.74
C LEU A 15 -8.67 12.18 12.81
N GLY A 16 -8.65 13.47 12.47
CA GLY A 16 -8.77 14.57 13.45
C GLY A 16 -7.60 14.63 14.44
N LEU A 17 -6.41 14.22 14.00
CA LEU A 17 -5.18 14.18 14.81
C LEU A 17 -4.19 15.23 14.31
N VAL A 18 -3.19 15.54 15.15
CA VAL A 18 -2.01 16.30 14.71
C VAL A 18 -0.98 15.37 14.08
N ALA A 19 -0.20 15.89 13.13
CA ALA A 19 0.80 15.12 12.38
C ALA A 19 1.82 14.38 13.29
N SER A 20 2.21 14.99 14.41
CA SER A 20 3.11 14.36 15.39
C SER A 20 2.51 13.12 16.07
N THR A 21 1.20 13.11 16.30
CA THR A 21 0.48 11.95 16.83
C THR A 21 0.44 10.83 15.81
N VAL A 22 0.18 11.14 14.54
CA VAL A 22 0.21 10.16 13.44
C VAL A 22 1.60 9.51 13.34
N ALA A 23 2.67 10.31 13.35
CA ALA A 23 4.04 9.81 13.32
C ALA A 23 4.36 8.91 14.53
N THR A 24 3.89 9.28 15.73
CA THR A 24 4.08 8.48 16.95
C THR A 24 3.35 7.14 16.87
N LEU A 25 2.09 7.14 16.42
CA LEU A 25 1.30 5.93 16.25
C LEU A 25 1.89 5.01 15.18
N TYR A 26 2.35 5.59 14.07
CA TYR A 26 3.04 4.86 13.01
C TYR A 26 4.29 4.13 13.53
N SER A 27 5.16 4.83 14.26
CA SER A 27 6.35 4.23 14.88
C SER A 27 5.98 3.09 15.85
N ARG A 28 4.97 3.29 16.71
CA ARG A 28 4.50 2.25 17.63
C ARG A 28 3.94 1.02 16.92
N ALA A 29 3.20 1.22 15.83
CA ALA A 29 2.69 0.14 15.01
C ALA A 29 3.85 -0.66 14.39
N ARG A 30 4.84 0.02 13.80
CA ARG A 30 6.06 -0.61 13.26
C ARG A 30 6.81 -1.42 14.31
N THR A 31 6.98 -0.91 15.53
CA THR A 31 7.63 -1.65 16.63
C THR A 31 6.87 -2.94 17.02
N LYS A 32 5.55 -2.96 16.83
CA LYS A 32 4.71 -4.14 17.09
C LYS A 32 4.65 -5.11 15.91
N GLY A 33 5.41 -4.88 14.84
CA GLY A 33 5.43 -5.74 13.65
C GLY A 33 4.30 -5.47 12.66
N TYR A 34 3.60 -4.33 12.75
CA TYR A 34 2.65 -3.94 11.72
C TYR A 34 3.41 -3.40 10.50
N GLU A 35 2.98 -3.83 9.32
CA GLU A 35 3.59 -3.45 8.05
C GLU A 35 2.62 -2.62 7.19
N VAL A 36 3.18 -1.66 6.45
CA VAL A 36 2.43 -0.93 5.42
C VAL A 36 2.61 -1.66 4.11
N VAL A 37 1.50 -2.14 3.56
CA VAL A 37 1.48 -2.88 2.31
C VAL A 37 0.82 -2.02 1.25
N ILE A 38 1.42 -1.97 0.06
CA ILE A 38 0.77 -1.41 -1.12
C ILE A 38 0.25 -2.56 -1.99
N ILE A 39 -0.94 -2.39 -2.56
CA ILE A 39 -1.50 -3.36 -3.50
C ILE A 39 -1.17 -2.88 -4.91
N ILE A 40 -0.38 -3.67 -5.63
CA ILE A 40 -0.08 -3.42 -7.04
C ILE A 40 -0.86 -4.46 -7.85
N PRO A 41 -1.76 -4.04 -8.76
CA PRO A 41 -2.46 -4.97 -9.65
C PRO A 41 -1.45 -5.81 -10.47
N GLY A 42 -1.63 -7.13 -10.49
CA GLY A 42 -0.72 -8.06 -11.17
C GLY A 42 -0.49 -7.75 -12.65
N GLN A 43 -1.55 -7.29 -13.34
CA GLN A 43 -1.50 -6.84 -14.74
C GLN A 43 -0.50 -5.69 -14.97
N ASN A 44 -0.23 -4.85 -13.96
CA ASN A 44 0.72 -3.74 -14.07
C ASN A 44 2.18 -4.19 -13.89
N LEU A 45 2.41 -5.40 -13.37
CA LEU A 45 3.75 -5.94 -13.10
C LEU A 45 4.20 -6.93 -14.18
N GLY A 46 3.37 -7.22 -15.18
CA GLY A 46 3.70 -8.16 -16.27
C GLY A 46 4.01 -9.59 -15.79
N ILE A 47 3.58 -9.95 -14.57
CA ILE A 47 3.88 -11.23 -13.90
C ILE A 47 2.92 -12.34 -14.32
N PHE A 48 1.73 -11.95 -14.78
CA PHE A 48 0.77 -12.87 -15.37
C PHE A 48 1.03 -12.81 -16.88
N GLY A 49 1.41 -13.95 -17.46
CA GLY A 49 1.55 -14.10 -18.91
C GLY A 49 0.25 -13.66 -19.60
N SER A 50 0.36 -13.28 -20.87
CA SER A 50 -0.82 -12.94 -21.66
C SER A 50 -1.88 -14.04 -21.52
N PRO A 51 -3.17 -13.71 -21.41
CA PRO A 51 -4.26 -14.70 -21.30
C PRO A 51 -4.31 -15.69 -22.47
N GLU A 52 -3.52 -15.48 -23.52
CA GLU A 52 -3.33 -16.39 -24.65
C GLU A 52 -2.48 -17.64 -24.33
N GLU A 53 -1.79 -17.72 -23.18
CA GLU A 53 -0.93 -18.86 -22.83
C GLU A 53 -1.58 -19.87 -21.85
N GLU A 54 -2.79 -19.62 -21.34
CA GLU A 54 -3.48 -20.50 -20.37
C GLU A 54 -4.41 -21.55 -21.01
N GLU A 55 -4.63 -21.55 -22.33
CA GLU A 55 -5.53 -22.51 -23.00
C GLU A 55 -4.90 -23.87 -23.38
N ASP A 56 -3.59 -24.08 -23.21
CA ASP A 56 -2.89 -25.29 -23.70
C ASP A 56 -2.53 -26.33 -22.60
N LYS A 57 -3.23 -26.33 -21.47
CA LYS A 57 -3.11 -27.40 -20.45
C LYS A 57 -4.48 -27.93 -20.03
N ALA A 58 -5.08 -28.76 -20.88
CA ALA A 58 -6.18 -29.67 -20.55
C ALA A 58 -5.90 -31.08 -21.08
#